data_AF-A0A2E4BV33-F1
#
_entry.id   AF-A0A2E4BV33-F1
#
_cell.length_a   1.000
_cell.length_b   1.000
_cell.length_c   1.000
_cell.angle_alpha   90.00
_cell.angle_beta   90.00
_cell.angle_gamma   90.00
#
_symmetry.space_group_name_H-M   'P 1'
#
loop_
_entity.id
_entity.type
_entity.pdbx_description
1 polymer ?
#
loop_
_entity_poly.entity_id
_entity_poly.type
_entity_poly.pdbx_seq_one_letter_code
_entity_poly.pdbx_strand_id
1 'polypeptide(L)'
;MKITFAKPGLPATGVVVVSAGAGGKLSASAVKLDKKSGGALSRAIRASNFEGNRAQSLSVMAPAGSKLDEVMIVGLGKPDDITELEMQRLGGLIYAGAKQAKKGSVAVAVDAVTDAKMTAADIAAEIAFGLRNIEIRGGETVLIQGAGGLGLYAIAMAREMGAAQIIVVDALPPRLELAKQFGADHLLDVRKTSPGERLEQVLGWTNSLGADVAIEVAGVPAAVAEGVSLLRNGGRYLCVGNINKGQETSFDPSHVVRGQLTVKGIH
;
A
#
# COMPACT_ATOMS: atom_id res chain seq x y z
N MET A 1 -33.25 -23.23 -6.50
CA MET A 1 -32.47 -22.50 -5.48
C MET A 1 -32.45 -21.02 -5.86
N LYS A 2 -32.99 -20.13 -5.02
CA LYS A 2 -33.10 -18.69 -5.33
C LYS A 2 -31.98 -17.94 -4.60
N ILE A 3 -30.91 -17.63 -5.32
CA ILE A 3 -29.77 -16.88 -4.76
C ILE A 3 -30.14 -15.39 -4.79
N THR A 4 -30.00 -14.72 -3.65
CA THR A 4 -30.26 -13.27 -3.51
C THR A 4 -29.04 -12.63 -2.85
N PHE A 5 -28.56 -11.52 -3.39
CA PHE A 5 -27.41 -10.79 -2.85
C PHE A 5 -27.90 -9.58 -2.06
N ALA A 6 -27.39 -9.40 -0.83
CA ALA A 6 -27.65 -8.21 -0.02
C ALA A 6 -26.72 -7.06 -0.44
N LYS A 7 -27.21 -5.82 -0.37
CA LYS A 7 -26.35 -4.65 -0.59
C LYS A 7 -25.40 -4.48 0.61
N PRO A 8 -24.09 -4.25 0.38
CA PRO A 8 -23.18 -3.87 1.46
C PRO A 8 -23.69 -2.64 2.19
N GLY A 9 -23.60 -2.65 3.51
CA GLY A 9 -23.98 -1.53 4.38
C GLY A 9 -22.84 -1.16 5.32
N LEU A 10 -22.86 0.07 5.83
CA LEU A 10 -21.89 0.50 6.85
C LEU A 10 -22.08 -0.30 8.15
N PRO A 11 -21.00 -0.64 8.87
CA PRO A 11 -21.10 -1.33 10.14
C PRO A 11 -21.76 -0.46 11.21
N ALA A 12 -22.25 -1.10 12.27
CA ALA A 12 -22.87 -0.40 13.39
C ALA A 12 -21.84 0.15 14.40
N THR A 13 -20.66 -0.49 14.52
CA THR A 13 -19.59 -0.20 15.49
C THR A 13 -18.22 -0.27 14.81
N GLY A 14 -17.15 0.12 15.49
CA GLY A 14 -15.78 0.10 14.95
C GLY A 14 -15.39 1.40 14.25
N VAL A 15 -14.34 1.30 13.42
CA VAL A 15 -13.84 2.41 12.62
C VAL A 15 -14.44 2.33 11.22
N VAL A 16 -15.01 3.43 10.75
CA VAL A 16 -15.49 3.56 9.38
C VAL A 16 -14.65 4.58 8.64
N VAL A 17 -14.14 4.18 7.49
CA VAL A 17 -13.44 5.06 6.56
C VAL A 17 -14.42 5.45 5.46
N VAL A 18 -14.59 6.76 5.27
CA VAL A 18 -15.38 7.35 4.18
C VAL A 18 -14.52 8.36 3.43
N SER A 19 -14.95 8.75 2.23
CA SER A 19 -14.18 9.68 1.40
C SER A 19 -14.81 11.07 1.24
N ALA A 20 -13.98 12.03 0.85
CA ALA A 20 -14.40 13.33 0.37
C ALA A 20 -13.57 13.72 -0.86
N GLY A 21 -14.21 14.33 -1.86
CA GLY A 21 -13.53 14.94 -2.99
C GLY A 21 -13.05 16.37 -2.69
N ALA A 22 -12.37 16.96 -3.66
CA ALA A 22 -11.86 18.33 -3.59
C ALA A 22 -12.92 19.34 -3.08
N GLY A 23 -12.48 20.28 -2.24
CA GLY A 23 -13.34 21.23 -1.53
C GLY A 23 -14.08 20.64 -0.34
N GLY A 24 -13.65 19.47 0.17
CA GLY A 24 -14.27 18.77 1.30
C GLY A 24 -15.64 18.17 0.98
N LYS A 25 -15.93 17.91 -0.31
CA LYS A 25 -17.23 17.40 -0.74
C LYS A 25 -17.37 15.93 -0.34
N LEU A 26 -18.17 15.66 0.69
CA LEU A 26 -18.43 14.31 1.19
C LEU A 26 -18.98 13.35 0.11
N SER A 27 -18.48 12.12 0.12
CA SER A 27 -18.98 11.02 -0.72
C SER A 27 -20.41 10.59 -0.35
N ALA A 28 -21.05 9.76 -1.16
CA ALA A 28 -22.44 9.34 -0.91
C ALA A 28 -22.60 8.61 0.43
N SER A 29 -21.66 7.74 0.80
CA SER A 29 -21.65 7.06 2.09
C SER A 29 -21.31 8.02 3.23
N ALA A 30 -20.40 8.97 3.02
CA ALA A 30 -20.08 10.01 3.99
C ALA A 30 -21.28 10.92 4.29
N VAL A 31 -22.05 11.35 3.28
CA VAL A 31 -23.27 12.16 3.45
C VAL A 31 -24.32 11.44 4.29
N LYS A 32 -24.52 10.14 4.05
CA LYS A 32 -25.45 9.31 4.85
C LYS A 32 -25.02 9.26 6.32
N LEU A 33 -23.72 9.14 6.56
CA LEU A 33 -23.16 9.07 7.91
C LEU A 33 -23.18 10.43 8.61
N ASP A 34 -22.91 11.51 7.88
CA ASP A 34 -23.00 12.89 8.37
C ASP A 34 -24.45 13.21 8.80
N LYS A 35 -25.45 12.81 8.00
CA LYS A 35 -26.86 12.96 8.37
C LYS A 35 -27.21 12.20 9.65
N LYS A 36 -26.75 10.95 9.79
CA LYS A 36 -26.96 10.15 11.01
C LYS A 36 -26.27 10.75 12.24
N SER A 37 -25.14 11.41 12.03
CA SER A 37 -24.36 12.05 13.10
C SER A 37 -24.73 13.50 13.36
N GLY A 38 -25.85 13.97 12.79
CA GLY A 38 -26.31 15.35 12.97
C GLY A 38 -25.33 16.39 12.44
N GLY A 39 -24.59 16.10 11.36
CA GLY A 39 -23.65 17.02 10.72
C GLY A 39 -22.24 17.04 11.32
N ALA A 40 -21.84 16.01 12.08
CA ALA A 40 -20.56 15.98 12.78
C ALA A 40 -19.35 16.01 11.83
N LEU A 41 -19.40 15.29 10.71
CA LEU A 41 -18.31 15.26 9.72
C LEU A 41 -18.18 16.63 9.05
N SER A 42 -19.31 17.22 8.64
CA SER A 42 -19.32 18.55 8.03
C SER A 42 -18.77 19.63 8.97
N ARG A 43 -19.10 19.57 10.27
CA ARG A 43 -18.52 20.48 11.26
C ARG A 43 -17.02 20.25 11.45
N ALA A 44 -16.58 19.00 11.52
CA ALA A 44 -15.16 18.67 11.66
C ALA A 44 -14.35 19.20 10.47
N ILE A 45 -14.85 19.04 9.24
CA ILE A 45 -14.21 19.60 8.03
C ILE A 45 -14.07 21.12 8.16
N ARG A 46 -15.16 21.85 8.47
CA ARG A 46 -15.13 23.32 8.63
C ARG A 46 -14.20 23.82 9.73
N ALA A 47 -14.00 23.01 10.78
CA ALA A 47 -13.13 23.34 11.91
C ALA A 47 -11.67 22.95 11.68
N SER A 48 -11.34 22.39 10.52
CA SER A 48 -10.02 21.86 10.17
C SER A 48 -9.49 22.45 8.87
N ASN A 49 -8.24 22.13 8.52
CA ASN A 49 -7.64 22.46 7.22
C ASN A 49 -7.88 21.36 6.17
N PHE A 50 -8.90 20.51 6.37
CA PHE A 50 -9.21 19.43 5.45
C PHE A 50 -9.98 19.95 4.23
N GLU A 51 -9.42 19.77 3.05
CA GLU A 51 -10.01 20.21 1.77
C GLU A 51 -10.37 19.02 0.87
N GLY A 52 -10.19 17.78 1.33
CA GLY A 52 -10.40 16.58 0.52
C GLY A 52 -9.35 16.38 -0.57
N ASN A 53 -8.19 17.03 -0.45
CA ASN A 53 -7.05 16.83 -1.35
C ASN A 53 -6.43 15.44 -1.12
N ARG A 54 -5.68 14.95 -2.11
CA ARG A 54 -4.91 13.69 -1.98
C ARG A 54 -4.05 13.69 -0.71
N ALA A 55 -3.88 12.51 -0.13
CA ALA A 55 -3.10 12.29 1.09
C ALA A 55 -3.59 13.03 2.36
N GLN A 56 -4.75 13.70 2.31
CA GLN A 56 -5.37 14.24 3.52
C GLN A 56 -6.27 13.20 4.18
N SER A 57 -6.23 13.18 5.51
CA SER A 57 -7.20 12.47 6.34
C SER A 57 -7.64 13.31 7.52
N LEU A 58 -8.88 13.12 7.96
CA LEU A 58 -9.44 13.75 9.15
C LEU A 58 -10.21 12.71 9.96
N SER A 59 -9.87 12.55 11.23
CA SER A 59 -10.57 11.63 12.14
C SER A 59 -11.60 12.38 12.97
N VAL A 60 -12.82 11.83 13.02
CA VAL A 60 -13.91 12.27 13.87
C VAL A 60 -14.19 11.18 14.89
N MET A 61 -13.81 11.41 16.14
CA MET A 61 -13.98 10.44 17.22
C MET A 61 -15.44 10.34 17.66
N ALA A 62 -15.92 9.11 17.84
CA ALA A 62 -17.22 8.76 18.42
C ALA A 62 -18.37 9.73 18.03
N PRO A 63 -18.68 9.88 16.73
CA PRO A 63 -19.63 10.89 16.30
C PRO A 63 -21.02 10.62 16.90
N ALA A 64 -21.58 11.65 17.54
CA ALA A 64 -22.88 11.61 18.19
C ALA A 64 -23.95 11.04 17.26
N GLY A 65 -24.89 10.24 17.78
CA GLY A 65 -25.92 9.58 16.96
C GLY A 65 -25.43 8.32 16.21
N SER A 66 -24.19 7.89 16.45
CA SER A 66 -23.66 6.59 15.99
C SER A 66 -23.12 5.77 17.17
N LYS A 67 -22.91 4.46 16.94
CA LYS A 67 -22.13 3.59 17.85
C LYS A 67 -20.71 3.32 17.31
N LEU A 68 -20.28 4.13 16.35
CA LEU A 68 -18.94 4.02 15.79
C LEU A 68 -17.92 4.58 16.79
N ASP A 69 -16.74 3.96 16.83
CA ASP A 69 -15.63 4.44 17.65
C ASP A 69 -14.96 5.63 16.98
N GLU A 70 -14.87 5.61 15.65
CA GLU A 70 -14.25 6.65 14.85
C GLU A 70 -14.79 6.65 13.42
N VAL A 71 -14.84 7.84 12.82
CA VAL A 71 -15.01 8.02 11.39
C VAL A 71 -13.79 8.73 10.82
N MET A 72 -13.02 8.02 10.00
CA MET A 72 -11.89 8.59 9.26
C MET A 72 -12.38 9.05 7.89
N ILE A 73 -12.22 10.34 7.59
CA ILE A 73 -12.51 10.94 6.30
C ILE A 73 -11.21 11.01 5.51
N VAL A 74 -11.15 10.43 4.32
CA VAL A 74 -9.97 10.48 3.45
C VAL A 74 -10.24 11.30 2.18
N GLY A 75 -9.26 12.09 1.75
CA GLY A 75 -9.35 12.92 0.55
C GLY A 75 -9.03 12.14 -0.72
N LEU A 76 -9.95 12.16 -1.69
CA LEU A 76 -9.75 11.58 -3.02
C LEU A 76 -9.16 12.56 -4.04
N GLY A 77 -9.18 13.86 -3.75
CA GLY A 77 -8.82 14.89 -4.72
C GLY A 77 -9.90 15.11 -5.79
N LYS A 78 -9.47 15.47 -7.00
CA LYS A 78 -10.32 15.64 -8.18
C LYS A 78 -10.55 14.29 -8.88
N PRO A 79 -11.57 14.16 -9.74
CA PRO A 79 -11.79 12.91 -10.48
C PRO A 79 -10.56 12.42 -11.26
N ASP A 80 -9.76 13.33 -11.84
CA ASP A 80 -8.52 13.00 -12.54
C ASP A 80 -7.39 12.48 -11.62
N ASP A 81 -7.46 12.77 -10.32
CA ASP A 81 -6.53 12.25 -9.31
C ASP A 81 -6.84 10.77 -8.97
N ILE A 82 -8.03 10.26 -9.31
CA ILE A 82 -8.46 8.90 -9.01
C ILE A 82 -7.87 7.96 -10.06
N THR A 83 -6.61 7.62 -9.82
CA THR A 83 -5.82 6.65 -10.57
C THR A 83 -5.53 5.44 -9.68
N GLU A 84 -5.15 4.32 -10.30
CA GLU A 84 -4.76 3.10 -9.57
C GLU A 84 -3.76 3.43 -8.46
N LEU A 85 -2.63 4.01 -8.83
CA LEU A 85 -1.55 4.42 -7.92
C LEU A 85 -2.03 5.26 -6.73
N GLU A 86 -2.91 6.23 -6.95
CA GLU A 86 -3.38 7.09 -5.87
C GLU A 86 -4.35 6.35 -4.94
N MET A 87 -5.13 5.40 -5.45
CA MET A 87 -6.00 4.55 -4.61
C MET A 87 -5.19 3.54 -3.80
N GLN A 88 -4.08 3.03 -4.32
CA GLN A 88 -3.13 2.22 -3.56
C GLN A 88 -2.50 3.03 -2.41
N ARG A 89 -2.06 4.27 -2.67
CA ARG A 89 -1.55 5.18 -1.62
C ARG A 89 -2.60 5.48 -0.56
N LEU A 90 -3.85 5.68 -0.99
CA LEU A 90 -4.97 5.87 -0.09
C LEU A 90 -5.16 4.64 0.82
N GLY A 91 -5.01 3.43 0.29
CA GLY A 91 -4.99 2.20 1.09
C GLY A 91 -3.92 2.23 2.18
N GLY A 92 -2.68 2.62 1.85
CA GLY A 92 -1.60 2.80 2.82
C GLY A 92 -1.90 3.87 3.87
N LEU A 93 -2.45 5.02 3.47
CA LEU A 93 -2.88 6.08 4.39
C LEU A 93 -3.95 5.60 5.36
N ILE A 94 -4.95 4.87 4.85
CA ILE A 94 -6.01 4.29 5.67
C ILE A 94 -5.43 3.31 6.68
N TYR A 95 -4.49 2.45 6.27
CA TYR A 95 -3.81 1.54 7.20
C TYR A 95 -3.08 2.28 8.31
N ALA A 96 -2.28 3.29 7.96
CA ALA A 96 -1.52 4.08 8.93
C ALA A 96 -2.41 4.83 9.92
N GLY A 97 -3.49 5.46 9.44
CA GLY A 97 -4.45 6.17 10.28
C GLY A 97 -5.25 5.24 11.18
N ALA A 98 -5.79 4.15 10.62
CA ALA A 98 -6.63 3.22 11.36
C ALA A 98 -5.84 2.39 12.40
N LYS A 99 -4.52 2.20 12.22
CA LYS A 99 -3.65 1.56 13.23
C LYS A 99 -3.57 2.37 14.53
N GLN A 100 -3.75 3.69 14.47
CA GLN A 100 -3.77 4.55 15.66
C GLN A 100 -5.07 4.45 16.45
N ALA A 101 -6.16 3.98 15.82
CA ALA A 101 -7.43 3.73 16.48
C ALA A 101 -7.33 2.49 17.40
N LYS A 102 -7.49 2.68 18.71
CA LYS A 102 -7.39 1.59 19.69
C LYS A 102 -8.64 0.68 19.66
N LYS A 103 -8.49 -0.48 19.01
CA LYS A 103 -9.42 -1.63 18.92
C LYS A 103 -10.59 -1.48 17.95
N GLY A 104 -10.83 -2.53 17.14
CA GLY A 104 -12.04 -2.71 16.34
C GLY A 104 -11.78 -3.18 14.91
N SER A 105 -12.85 -3.59 14.21
CA SER A 105 -12.83 -3.80 12.76
C SER A 105 -12.85 -2.47 12.02
N VAL A 106 -12.07 -2.36 10.94
CA VAL A 106 -12.10 -1.20 10.03
C VAL A 106 -12.94 -1.56 8.81
N ALA A 107 -13.94 -0.74 8.49
CA ALA A 107 -14.71 -0.86 7.26
C ALA A 107 -14.47 0.35 6.36
N VAL A 108 -14.05 0.10 5.12
CA VAL A 108 -13.85 1.16 4.12
C VAL A 108 -15.07 1.23 3.20
N ALA A 109 -15.74 2.37 3.20
CA ALA A 109 -16.88 2.64 2.34
C ALA A 109 -16.37 3.28 1.03
N VAL A 110 -16.48 2.54 -0.06
CA VAL A 110 -16.06 2.99 -1.39
C VAL A 110 -17.30 3.33 -2.21
N ASP A 111 -17.40 4.59 -2.60
CA ASP A 111 -18.46 5.11 -3.45
C ASP A 111 -17.96 5.32 -4.88
N ALA A 112 -18.88 5.25 -5.85
CA ALA A 112 -18.58 5.69 -7.22
C ALA A 112 -18.33 7.20 -7.24
N VAL A 113 -17.32 7.62 -8.01
CA VAL A 113 -17.00 9.03 -8.20
C VAL A 113 -17.34 9.42 -9.62
N THR A 114 -18.20 10.45 -9.76
CA THR A 114 -18.56 11.00 -11.07
C THR A 114 -17.31 11.53 -11.77
N ASP A 115 -17.23 11.28 -13.08
CA ASP A 115 -16.12 11.68 -13.97
C ASP A 115 -14.77 10.98 -13.70
N ALA A 116 -14.69 10.09 -12.70
CA ALA A 116 -13.51 9.27 -12.49
C ALA A 116 -13.44 8.14 -13.52
N LYS A 117 -12.23 7.78 -13.94
CA LYS A 117 -11.98 6.70 -14.91
C LYS A 117 -12.15 5.30 -14.30
N MET A 118 -12.12 5.21 -12.97
CA MET A 118 -12.23 3.96 -12.21
C MET A 118 -13.64 3.77 -11.67
N THR A 119 -14.14 2.53 -11.70
CA THR A 119 -15.39 2.20 -11.02
C THR A 119 -15.19 2.14 -9.50
N ALA A 120 -16.28 2.15 -8.72
CA ALA A 120 -16.20 1.93 -7.28
C ALA A 120 -15.55 0.57 -6.91
N ALA A 121 -15.72 -0.44 -7.77
CA ALA A 121 -15.12 -1.75 -7.57
C ALA A 121 -13.60 -1.70 -7.79
N ASP A 122 -13.14 -1.01 -8.83
CA ASP A 122 -11.71 -0.82 -9.12
C ASP A 122 -11.05 0.00 -8.01
N ILE A 123 -11.67 1.10 -7.59
CA ILE A 123 -11.20 1.90 -6.45
C ILE A 123 -11.08 1.03 -5.19
N ALA A 124 -12.09 0.20 -4.91
CA ALA A 124 -12.06 -0.70 -3.76
C ALA A 124 -10.96 -1.75 -3.88
N ALA A 125 -10.72 -2.29 -5.07
CA ALA A 125 -9.65 -3.23 -5.35
C ALA A 125 -8.28 -2.60 -5.10
N GLU A 126 -8.05 -1.35 -5.56
CA GLU A 126 -6.78 -0.64 -5.39
C GLU A 126 -6.54 -0.14 -3.96
N ILE A 127 -7.58 0.30 -3.26
CA ILE A 127 -7.50 0.60 -1.83
C ILE A 127 -7.20 -0.68 -1.04
N ALA A 128 -7.94 -1.76 -1.32
CA ALA A 128 -7.65 -3.07 -0.74
C ALA A 128 -6.25 -3.56 -1.13
N PHE A 129 -5.77 -3.17 -2.31
CA PHE A 129 -4.45 -3.49 -2.79
C PHE A 129 -3.39 -2.87 -1.87
N GLY A 130 -3.46 -1.55 -1.66
CA GLY A 130 -2.58 -0.84 -0.73
C GLY A 130 -2.71 -1.30 0.72
N LEU A 131 -3.92 -1.72 1.13
CA LEU A 131 -4.18 -2.25 2.48
C LEU A 131 -3.62 -3.66 2.72
N ARG A 132 -3.60 -4.54 1.71
CA ARG A 132 -3.37 -5.99 1.90
C ARG A 132 -2.04 -6.51 1.39
N ASN A 133 -1.42 -5.88 0.40
CA ASN A 133 -0.37 -6.56 -0.37
C ASN A 133 1.04 -6.39 0.16
N ILE A 134 1.23 -5.47 1.11
CA ILE A 134 2.51 -5.29 1.78
C ILE A 134 2.33 -5.86 3.18
N GLU A 135 2.35 -7.19 3.31
CA GLU A 135 2.41 -7.82 4.63
C GLU A 135 3.85 -7.76 5.13
N ILE A 136 4.36 -6.56 5.38
CA ILE A 136 5.60 -6.35 6.13
C ILE A 136 5.26 -6.43 7.61
N ARG A 137 5.94 -7.33 8.31
CA ARG A 137 5.83 -7.49 9.75
C ARG A 137 6.97 -6.72 10.41
N GLY A 138 6.70 -6.19 11.60
CA GLY A 138 7.74 -5.51 12.37
C GLY A 138 8.93 -6.43 12.64
N GLY A 139 10.15 -5.92 12.50
CA GLY A 139 11.39 -6.67 12.66
C GLY A 139 11.90 -7.35 11.39
N GLU A 140 11.17 -7.25 10.27
CA GLU A 140 11.57 -7.93 9.03
C GLU A 140 12.59 -7.15 8.19
N THR A 141 13.37 -7.87 7.38
CA THR A 141 14.22 -7.30 6.32
C THR A 141 13.45 -7.21 5.01
N VAL A 142 13.35 -6.01 4.44
CA VAL A 142 12.62 -5.73 3.21
C VAL A 142 13.58 -5.37 2.08
N LEU A 143 13.54 -6.13 1.00
CA LEU A 143 14.23 -5.84 -0.25
C LEU A 143 13.28 -5.10 -1.20
N ILE A 144 13.73 -4.00 -1.78
CA ILE A 144 12.96 -3.21 -2.75
C ILE A 144 13.77 -3.07 -4.03
N GLN A 145 13.24 -3.59 -5.13
CA GLN A 145 13.87 -3.55 -6.45
C GLN A 145 13.21 -2.45 -7.27
N GLY A 146 13.94 -1.35 -7.45
CA GLY A 146 13.49 -0.10 -8.03
C GLY A 146 13.32 0.97 -6.95
N ALA A 147 14.02 2.09 -7.12
CA ALA A 147 13.94 3.32 -6.33
C ALA A 147 13.26 4.46 -7.12
N GLY A 148 12.35 4.10 -8.03
CA GLY A 148 11.42 5.05 -8.66
C GLY A 148 10.35 5.53 -7.67
N GLY A 149 9.31 6.21 -8.16
CA GLY A 149 8.24 6.72 -7.30
C GLY A 149 7.65 5.64 -6.37
N LEU A 150 7.24 4.49 -6.94
CA LEU A 150 6.75 3.34 -6.18
C LEU A 150 7.76 2.79 -5.17
N GLY A 151 9.05 2.75 -5.53
CA GLY A 151 10.14 2.32 -4.67
C GLY A 151 10.30 3.18 -3.43
N LEU A 152 10.30 4.50 -3.60
CA LEU A 152 10.38 5.44 -2.47
C LEU A 152 9.19 5.29 -1.52
N TYR A 153 8.00 5.04 -2.04
CA TYR A 153 6.83 4.73 -1.20
C TYR A 153 6.99 3.40 -0.47
N ALA A 154 7.46 2.36 -1.16
CA ALA A 154 7.71 1.06 -0.53
C ALA A 154 8.72 1.18 0.62
N ILE A 155 9.76 2.02 0.48
CA ILE A 155 10.74 2.28 1.55
C ILE A 155 10.07 2.96 2.74
N ALA A 156 9.34 4.05 2.51
CA ALA A 156 8.68 4.80 3.59
C ALA A 156 7.65 3.93 4.32
N MET A 157 6.87 3.14 3.59
CA MET A 157 5.90 2.21 4.16
C MET A 157 6.58 1.10 4.95
N ALA A 158 7.64 0.49 4.42
CA ALA A 158 8.39 -0.54 5.13
C ALA A 158 8.91 -0.01 6.47
N ARG A 159 9.38 1.24 6.53
CA ARG A 159 9.76 1.88 7.79
C ARG A 159 8.61 2.07 8.75
N GLU A 160 7.50 2.61 8.28
CA GLU A 160 6.31 2.81 9.12
C GLU A 160 5.74 1.48 9.66
N MET A 161 5.91 0.39 8.90
CA MET A 161 5.53 -0.96 9.30
C MET A 161 6.53 -1.62 10.25
N GLY A 162 7.65 -0.96 10.55
CA GLY A 162 8.64 -1.41 11.52
C GLY A 162 9.66 -2.38 10.94
N ALA A 163 9.94 -2.34 9.63
CA ALA A 163 11.03 -3.11 9.04
C ALA A 163 12.34 -2.83 9.80
N ALA A 164 13.00 -3.90 10.24
CA ALA A 164 14.29 -3.80 10.91
C ALA A 164 15.36 -3.31 9.93
N GLN A 165 15.28 -3.78 8.69
CA GLN A 165 16.23 -3.44 7.65
C GLN A 165 15.55 -3.23 6.30
N ILE A 166 16.00 -2.23 5.53
CA ILE A 166 15.54 -1.99 4.16
C ILE A 166 16.75 -1.95 3.22
N ILE A 167 16.73 -2.84 2.23
CA ILE A 167 17.74 -2.97 1.18
C ILE A 167 17.11 -2.52 -0.13
N VAL A 168 17.77 -1.61 -0.85
CA VAL A 168 17.26 -1.06 -2.11
C VAL A 168 18.21 -1.35 -3.26
N VAL A 169 17.65 -1.87 -4.35
CA VAL A 169 18.36 -2.17 -5.59
C VAL A 169 17.84 -1.23 -6.69
N ASP A 170 18.70 -0.44 -7.32
CA ASP A 170 18.33 0.39 -8.47
C ASP A 170 19.54 0.62 -9.39
N ALA A 171 19.29 1.04 -10.63
CA ALA A 171 20.34 1.31 -11.62
C ALA A 171 20.81 2.77 -11.63
N LEU A 172 20.10 3.69 -10.98
CA LEU A 172 20.38 5.12 -11.05
C LEU A 172 20.88 5.64 -9.69
N PRO A 173 22.14 6.09 -9.57
CA PRO A 173 22.69 6.62 -8.32
C PRO A 173 21.85 7.75 -7.71
N PRO A 174 21.30 8.71 -8.49
CA PRO A 174 20.44 9.73 -7.91
C PRO A 174 19.20 9.15 -7.21
N ARG A 175 18.66 8.01 -7.70
CA ARG A 175 17.54 7.33 -7.05
C ARG A 175 17.96 6.58 -5.80
N LEU A 176 19.16 5.98 -5.78
CA LEU A 176 19.72 5.35 -4.59
C LEU A 176 20.00 6.38 -3.48
N GLU A 177 20.53 7.55 -3.82
CA GLU A 177 20.71 8.64 -2.85
C GLU A 177 19.37 9.11 -2.27
N LEU A 178 18.33 9.21 -3.11
CA LEU A 178 16.99 9.54 -2.65
C LEU A 178 16.39 8.42 -1.80
N ALA A 179 16.58 7.16 -2.16
CA ALA A 179 16.16 6.00 -1.36
C ALA A 179 16.75 6.04 0.05
N LYS A 180 18.02 6.43 0.19
CA LYS A 180 18.65 6.63 1.50
C LYS A 180 17.95 7.71 2.34
N GLN A 181 17.59 8.83 1.72
CA GLN A 181 16.84 9.90 2.39
C GLN A 181 15.44 9.45 2.83
N PHE A 182 14.85 8.50 2.12
CA PHE A 182 13.54 7.90 2.46
C PHE A 182 13.64 6.78 3.50
N GLY A 183 14.86 6.44 3.93
CA GLY A 183 15.10 5.50 5.01
C GLY A 183 15.62 4.13 4.56
N ALA A 184 16.19 3.97 3.38
CA ALA A 184 16.94 2.75 3.05
C ALA A 184 18.21 2.63 3.90
N ASP A 185 18.53 1.43 4.41
CA ASP A 185 19.81 1.19 5.11
C ASP A 185 20.93 0.88 4.13
N HIS A 186 20.63 0.02 3.16
CA HIS A 186 21.60 -0.54 2.24
C HIS A 186 21.17 -0.28 0.80
N LEU A 187 22.16 -0.01 -0.06
CA LEU A 187 21.97 0.38 -1.44
C LEU A 187 22.82 -0.51 -2.35
N LEU A 188 22.21 -1.03 -3.40
CA LEU A 188 22.87 -1.86 -4.40
C LEU A 188 22.68 -1.24 -5.79
N ASP A 189 23.78 -0.80 -6.41
CA ASP A 189 23.81 -0.31 -7.80
C ASP A 189 23.99 -1.49 -8.75
N VAL A 190 22.95 -1.81 -9.53
CA VAL A 190 22.99 -2.95 -10.47
C VAL A 190 24.03 -2.80 -11.58
N ARG A 191 24.55 -1.59 -11.82
CA ARG A 191 25.58 -1.35 -12.83
C ARG A 191 27.00 -1.58 -12.29
N LYS A 192 27.14 -1.65 -10.96
CA LYS A 192 28.43 -1.84 -10.27
C LYS A 192 28.58 -3.23 -9.66
N THR A 193 27.51 -4.00 -9.63
CA THR A 193 27.46 -5.31 -8.99
C THR A 193 26.84 -6.31 -9.96
N SER A 194 27.31 -7.55 -9.91
CA SER A 194 26.67 -8.71 -10.51
C SER A 194 25.57 -9.25 -9.57
N PRO A 195 24.63 -10.08 -10.09
CA PRO A 195 23.64 -10.74 -9.23
C PRO A 195 24.27 -11.57 -8.09
N GLY A 196 25.40 -12.24 -8.36
CA GLY A 196 26.12 -13.02 -7.34
C GLY A 196 26.68 -12.13 -6.23
N GLU A 197 27.31 -11.00 -6.57
CA GLU A 197 27.81 -10.04 -5.59
C GLU A 197 26.67 -9.39 -4.78
N ARG A 198 25.50 -9.16 -5.38
CA ARG A 198 24.32 -8.66 -4.65
C ARG A 198 23.77 -9.71 -3.69
N LEU A 199 23.72 -10.98 -4.10
CA LEU A 199 23.36 -12.09 -3.22
C LEU A 199 24.30 -12.17 -2.02
N GLU A 200 25.62 -12.16 -2.23
CA GLU A 200 26.60 -12.18 -1.15
C GLU A 200 26.43 -11.01 -0.18
N GLN A 201 26.19 -9.80 -0.68
CA GLN A 201 25.93 -8.62 0.15
C GLN A 201 24.64 -8.74 0.96
N VAL A 202 23.53 -9.13 0.32
CA VAL A 202 22.25 -9.35 1.01
C VAL A 202 22.40 -10.41 2.10
N LEU A 203 23.06 -11.54 1.82
CA LEU A 203 23.34 -12.57 2.82
C LEU A 203 24.21 -12.04 3.95
N GLY A 204 25.23 -11.24 3.65
CA GLY A 204 26.08 -10.59 4.65
C GLY A 204 25.31 -9.67 5.59
N TRP A 205 24.32 -8.93 5.09
CA TRP A 205 23.48 -8.03 5.90
C TRP A 205 22.34 -8.73 6.65
N THR A 206 22.03 -9.97 6.28
CA THR A 206 20.87 -10.73 6.77
C THR A 206 21.25 -12.02 7.51
N ASN A 207 22.46 -12.10 8.06
CA ASN A 207 22.95 -13.27 8.79
C ASN A 207 22.84 -14.58 7.99
N SER A 208 23.15 -14.51 6.70
CA SER A 208 23.07 -15.62 5.74
C SER A 208 21.67 -16.18 5.51
N LEU A 209 20.62 -15.41 5.83
CA LEU A 209 19.23 -15.85 5.63
C LEU A 209 18.66 -15.38 4.30
N GLY A 210 18.90 -14.13 3.90
CA GLY A 210 18.18 -13.46 2.81
C GLY A 210 17.07 -12.55 3.33
N ALA A 211 16.38 -11.86 2.41
CA ALA A 211 15.30 -10.94 2.73
C ALA A 211 13.97 -11.65 3.03
N ASP A 212 13.14 -11.02 3.86
CA ASP A 212 11.88 -11.56 4.33
C ASP A 212 10.76 -11.33 3.32
N VAL A 213 10.79 -10.12 2.77
CA VAL A 213 9.88 -9.62 1.75
C VAL A 213 10.72 -8.96 0.68
N ALA A 214 10.42 -9.26 -0.58
CA ALA A 214 10.97 -8.57 -1.73
C ALA A 214 9.84 -7.93 -2.54
N ILE A 215 9.99 -6.65 -2.87
CA ILE A 215 9.00 -5.86 -3.61
C ILE A 215 9.65 -5.40 -4.92
N GLU A 216 9.15 -5.93 -6.02
CA GLU A 216 9.58 -5.58 -7.38
C GLU A 216 8.72 -4.44 -7.92
N VAL A 217 9.33 -3.30 -8.17
CA VAL A 217 8.69 -2.08 -8.69
C VAL A 217 9.53 -1.42 -9.79
N ALA A 218 10.54 -2.11 -10.32
CA ALA A 218 11.37 -1.67 -11.43
C ALA A 218 10.73 -1.99 -12.79
N GLY A 219 9.86 -3.01 -12.86
CA GLY A 219 9.26 -3.49 -14.10
C GLY A 219 10.27 -4.18 -15.01
N VAL A 220 11.31 -4.77 -14.43
CA VAL A 220 12.40 -5.43 -15.19
C VAL A 220 12.32 -6.94 -14.99
N PRO A 221 12.16 -7.76 -16.05
CA PRO A 221 12.05 -9.22 -15.91
C PRO A 221 13.19 -9.85 -15.11
N ALA A 222 14.44 -9.44 -15.37
CA ALA A 222 15.61 -9.98 -14.67
C ALA A 222 15.59 -9.71 -13.14
N ALA A 223 14.92 -8.64 -12.70
CA ALA A 223 14.77 -8.36 -11.27
C ALA A 223 13.91 -9.43 -10.58
N VAL A 224 12.94 -10.03 -11.29
CA VAL A 224 12.11 -11.13 -10.74
C VAL A 224 12.94 -12.36 -10.41
N ALA A 225 13.73 -12.84 -11.37
CA ALA A 225 14.58 -14.00 -11.17
C ALA A 225 15.58 -13.77 -10.02
N GLU A 226 16.21 -12.60 -10.02
CA GLU A 226 17.15 -12.22 -8.97
C GLU A 226 16.47 -12.11 -7.61
N GLY A 227 15.36 -11.38 -7.52
CA GLY A 227 14.70 -11.10 -6.27
C GLY A 227 14.15 -12.36 -5.58
N VAL A 228 13.73 -13.37 -6.35
CA VAL A 228 13.40 -14.71 -5.84
C VAL A 228 14.61 -15.38 -5.18
N SER A 229 15.81 -15.21 -5.73
CA SER A 229 17.05 -15.79 -5.17
C SER A 229 17.56 -15.05 -3.92
N LEU A 230 17.14 -13.81 -3.72
CA LEU A 230 17.54 -12.97 -2.59
C LEU A 230 16.66 -13.15 -1.35
N LEU A 231 15.60 -13.96 -1.44
CA LEU A 231 14.69 -14.23 -0.33
C LEU A 231 15.21 -15.33 0.59
N ARG A 232 14.89 -15.21 1.88
CA ARG A 232 15.02 -16.32 2.83
C ARG A 232 13.96 -17.39 2.61
N ASN A 233 14.17 -18.56 3.22
CA ASN A 233 13.12 -19.58 3.31
C ASN A 233 11.86 -19.01 3.98
N GLY A 234 10.68 -19.33 3.43
CA GLY A 234 9.39 -18.76 3.80
C GLY A 234 9.20 -17.30 3.37
N GLY A 235 10.10 -16.76 2.55
CA GLY A 235 10.06 -15.39 2.05
C GLY A 235 8.89 -15.11 1.10
N ARG A 236 8.56 -13.83 0.96
CA ARG A 236 7.42 -13.36 0.16
C ARG A 236 7.91 -12.43 -0.95
N TYR A 237 7.61 -12.78 -2.20
CA TYR A 237 7.93 -11.98 -3.38
C TYR A 237 6.68 -11.30 -3.94
N LEU A 238 6.72 -9.98 -4.03
CA LEU A 238 5.65 -9.15 -4.57
C LEU A 238 6.08 -8.58 -5.93
N CYS A 239 5.43 -9.02 -7.01
CA CYS A 239 5.66 -8.50 -8.35
C CYS A 239 4.62 -7.39 -8.63
N VAL A 240 5.06 -6.13 -8.65
CA VAL A 240 4.23 -4.94 -8.86
C VAL A 240 4.65 -4.16 -10.11
N GLY A 241 5.92 -4.28 -10.53
CA GLY A 241 6.44 -3.56 -11.69
C GLY A 241 5.72 -3.95 -12.99
N ASN A 242 5.59 -2.98 -13.90
CA ASN A 242 4.95 -3.15 -15.19
C ASN A 242 5.83 -3.95 -16.17
N ILE A 243 5.86 -5.27 -15.99
CA ILE A 243 6.51 -6.21 -16.92
C ILE A 243 5.52 -6.55 -18.03
N ASN A 244 5.83 -6.13 -19.26
CA ASN A 244 4.92 -6.29 -20.40
C ASN A 244 4.83 -7.75 -20.87
N LYS A 245 3.66 -8.13 -21.41
CA LYS A 245 3.46 -9.44 -22.04
C LYS A 245 4.54 -9.72 -23.10
N GLY A 246 5.11 -10.92 -23.07
CA GLY A 246 6.19 -11.33 -23.97
C GLY A 246 7.59 -11.01 -23.47
N GLN A 247 7.74 -10.36 -22.31
CA GLN A 247 9.01 -10.29 -21.62
C GLN A 247 9.13 -11.46 -20.64
N GLU A 248 10.27 -12.15 -20.69
CA GLU A 248 10.50 -13.37 -19.92
C GLU A 248 11.79 -13.27 -19.11
N THR A 249 11.86 -14.08 -18.06
CA THR A 249 13.08 -14.31 -17.30
C THR A 249 13.17 -15.79 -16.91
N SER A 250 14.39 -16.32 -16.82
CA SER A 250 14.63 -17.67 -16.35
C SER A 250 15.08 -17.64 -14.90
N PHE A 251 14.48 -18.48 -14.06
CA PHE A 251 14.94 -18.71 -12.69
C PHE A 251 14.75 -20.18 -12.33
N ASP A 252 15.52 -20.68 -11.36
CA ASP A 252 15.37 -22.04 -10.85
C ASP A 252 14.10 -22.15 -9.99
N PRO A 253 13.05 -22.86 -10.43
CA PRO A 253 11.82 -23.01 -9.65
C PRO A 253 12.04 -23.78 -8.34
N SER A 254 13.17 -24.49 -8.20
CA SER A 254 13.52 -25.17 -6.95
C SER A 254 13.64 -24.20 -5.78
N HIS A 255 14.05 -22.94 -6.02
CA HIS A 255 14.08 -21.90 -4.99
C HIS A 255 12.69 -21.62 -4.41
N VAL A 256 11.66 -21.57 -5.27
CA VAL A 256 10.27 -21.35 -4.82
C VAL A 256 9.77 -22.55 -4.02
N VAL A 257 9.99 -23.76 -4.52
CA VAL A 257 9.48 -24.99 -3.89
C VAL A 257 10.22 -25.32 -2.60
N ARG A 258 11.56 -25.38 -2.64
CA ARG A 258 12.39 -25.75 -1.48
C ARG A 258 12.50 -24.64 -0.47
N GLY A 259 12.55 -23.38 -0.94
CA GLY A 259 12.51 -22.21 -0.09
C GLY A 259 11.12 -21.90 0.46
N GLN A 260 10.08 -22.63 0.06
CA GLN A 260 8.69 -22.41 0.51
C GLN A 260 8.24 -20.96 0.28
N LEU A 261 8.64 -20.38 -0.85
CA LEU A 261 8.40 -18.97 -1.15
C LEU A 261 6.96 -18.74 -1.59
N THR A 262 6.43 -17.58 -1.23
CA THR A 262 5.18 -17.08 -1.81
C THR A 262 5.49 -16.06 -2.88
N VAL A 263 5.16 -16.34 -4.14
CA VAL A 263 5.28 -15.36 -5.24
C VAL A 263 3.89 -14.89 -5.63
N LYS A 264 3.67 -13.57 -5.55
CA LYS A 264 2.37 -12.95 -5.86
C LYS A 264 2.55 -11.85 -6.89
N GLY A 265 1.84 -11.99 -8.01
CA GLY A 265 1.69 -10.92 -8.99
C GLY A 265 0.53 -10.01 -8.64
N ILE A 266 0.70 -8.73 -8.93
CA ILE A 266 -0.28 -7.68 -8.76
C ILE A 266 -0.29 -6.84 -10.02
N HIS A 267 -1.49 -6.56 -10.50
CA HIS A 267 -1.75 -5.60 -11.55
C HIS A 267 -3.11 -4.98 -11.28
#